data_AF-A0A4Z0PW78-F1
#
_entry.id   AF-A0A4Z0PW78-F1
#
_cell.length_a   1.000
_cell.length_b   1.000
_cell.length_c   1.000
_cell.angle_alpha   90.00
_cell.angle_beta   90.00
_cell.angle_gamma   90.00
#
_symmetry.space_group_name_H-M   'P 1'
#
loop_
_entity.id
_entity.type
_entity.pdbx_description
1 polymer ?
#
loop_
_entity_poly.entity_id
_entity_poly.type
_entity_poly.pdbx_seq_one_letter_code
_entity_poly.pdbx_strand_id
1 'polypeptide(L)'
;MNTKFIFNIILWVMIIANAAFMCSCTMRYVLYGTEASRYSGAVQNDSTFVYFDRQGDMYPSVDSRVVVHDDRLNYHGASLQHYFQFLTKPIWSADQQAQVTSLSRYYGVNLDLPAKETEVKASWLQLQDSVQTKFIRNFNRQLKASKTDVLVVLIHGYNNNVGETRWFAPLKRQILANYFIGERVHFLHIYWDGRSGTFVLPMWTWAQGSLYPVGLGVRQILTRLDPKMPVYALGHSTGAPVLCAALWNCTSALNKGRDYQVHLGERYLDMLKQPRYITPTLPKLRVAFVAPAMPALHFNDFDNRTTIAGQQSLTPPPLTPQRFVIGHNRHDKVTGKGPFPTRLYGSTRLGTKRSEYCGHGNTTPYGVLTLLRSTGSSAETFLYDFTKGIPWFGLGHGVVSFMNDERTFSQFLDAWLTNKPVRGNTTCP
;
A
#
# COMPACT_ATOMS: atom_id res chain seq x y z
N MET A 1 -53.25 -6.21 9.75
CA MET A 1 -52.17 -5.20 9.73
C MET A 1 -51.74 -5.00 8.28
N ASN A 2 -51.75 -3.77 7.76
CA ASN A 2 -51.54 -3.49 6.34
C ASN A 2 -50.05 -3.58 5.98
N THR A 3 -49.65 -4.53 5.14
CA THR A 3 -48.25 -4.75 4.72
C THR A 3 -47.63 -3.53 4.05
N LYS A 4 -48.43 -2.67 3.40
CA LYS A 4 -47.96 -1.39 2.83
C LYS A 4 -47.52 -0.39 3.91
N PHE A 5 -48.16 -0.41 5.08
CA PHE A 5 -47.84 0.51 6.18
C PHE A 5 -46.49 0.14 6.83
N ILE A 6 -46.25 -1.16 7.05
CA ILE A 6 -44.96 -1.65 7.57
C ILE A 6 -43.82 -1.35 6.59
N PHE A 7 -44.05 -1.58 5.29
CA PHE A 7 -43.05 -1.27 4.26
C PHE A 7 -42.68 0.22 4.22
N ASN A 8 -43.67 1.11 4.30
CA ASN A 8 -43.43 2.56 4.33
C ASN A 8 -42.69 3.00 5.59
N ILE A 9 -42.98 2.43 6.76
CA ILE A 9 -42.24 2.72 7.99
C ILE A 9 -40.78 2.28 7.85
N ILE A 10 -40.52 1.07 7.34
CA ILE A 10 -39.15 0.59 7.13
C ILE A 10 -38.40 1.50 6.15
N LEU A 11 -39.05 1.92 5.06
CA LEU A 11 -38.46 2.82 4.07
C LEU A 11 -38.13 4.20 4.68
N TRP A 12 -39.05 4.79 5.45
CA TRP A 12 -38.82 6.08 6.11
C TRP A 12 -37.75 6.01 7.20
N VAL A 13 -37.71 4.93 7.99
CA VAL A 13 -36.62 4.69 8.96
C VAL A 13 -35.29 4.55 8.22
N MET A 14 -35.24 3.85 7.09
CA MET A 14 -34.05 3.78 6.25
C MET A 14 -33.65 5.14 5.68
N ILE A 15 -34.60 5.97 5.23
CA ILE A 15 -34.32 7.32 4.69
C ILE A 15 -33.81 8.25 5.80
N ILE A 16 -34.48 8.29 6.95
CA ILE A 16 -34.10 9.13 8.10
C ILE A 16 -32.78 8.65 8.69
N ALA A 17 -32.56 7.34 8.83
CA ALA A 17 -31.28 6.79 9.25
C ALA A 17 -30.18 7.16 8.24
N ASN A 18 -30.44 7.10 6.93
CA ASN A 18 -29.48 7.56 5.91
C ASN A 18 -29.24 9.07 5.97
N ALA A 19 -30.27 9.91 6.16
CA ALA A 19 -30.12 11.37 6.23
C ALA A 19 -29.37 11.82 7.49
N ALA A 20 -29.70 11.24 8.65
CA ALA A 20 -28.97 11.46 9.90
C ALA A 20 -27.54 10.89 9.82
N PHE A 21 -27.32 9.77 9.13
CA PHE A 21 -25.97 9.26 8.82
C PHE A 21 -25.19 10.24 7.94
N MET A 22 -25.82 10.80 6.91
CA MET A 22 -25.17 11.70 5.94
C MET A 22 -24.74 13.03 6.59
N CYS A 23 -25.47 13.55 7.57
CA CYS A 23 -25.15 14.82 8.25
C CYS A 23 -23.92 14.77 9.18
N SER A 24 -23.44 13.58 9.59
CA SER A 24 -22.25 13.43 10.46
C SER A 24 -21.01 12.92 9.71
N CYS A 25 -21.04 12.90 8.38
CA CYS A 25 -20.00 12.34 7.53
C CYS A 25 -18.83 13.32 7.26
N THR A 26 -18.10 13.75 8.29
CA THR A 26 -16.82 14.43 8.03
C THR A 26 -15.76 13.40 7.68
N MET A 27 -15.54 13.16 6.38
CA MET A 27 -14.32 12.49 5.91
C MET A 27 -13.13 13.39 6.21
N ARG A 28 -12.12 12.87 6.91
CA ARG A 28 -10.87 13.57 7.19
C ARG A 28 -9.73 12.87 6.46
N TYR A 29 -8.72 13.62 6.05
CA TYR A 29 -7.52 12.98 5.53
C TYR A 29 -6.69 12.42 6.69
N VAL A 30 -6.06 11.28 6.45
CA VAL A 30 -4.95 10.80 7.29
C VAL A 30 -3.70 11.25 6.57
N LEU A 31 -3.03 12.25 7.15
CA LEU A 31 -1.88 12.93 6.56
C LEU A 31 -0.64 12.64 7.39
N TYR A 32 0.49 12.56 6.71
CA TYR A 32 1.79 12.33 7.32
C TYR A 32 2.75 13.50 7.18
N GLY A 33 2.30 14.71 6.81
CA GLY A 33 3.19 15.84 6.60
C GLY A 33 4.08 16.16 7.80
N THR A 34 3.46 16.36 8.97
CA THR A 34 4.21 16.74 10.17
C THR A 34 5.13 15.59 10.62
N GLU A 35 4.62 14.36 10.60
CA GLU A 35 5.32 13.14 10.99
C GLU A 35 6.47 12.80 10.03
N ALA A 36 6.26 12.90 8.73
CA ALA A 36 7.27 12.69 7.70
C ALA A 36 8.40 13.72 7.84
N SER A 37 8.07 14.96 8.18
CA SER A 37 9.09 16.00 8.44
C SER A 37 10.00 15.67 9.63
N ARG A 38 9.57 14.75 10.52
CA ARG A 38 10.34 14.28 11.69
C ARG A 38 11.08 12.97 11.45
N TYR A 39 10.57 12.10 10.57
CA TYR A 39 11.06 10.72 10.45
C TYR A 39 11.32 10.23 9.02
N SER A 40 10.85 10.91 7.97
CA SER A 40 11.00 10.44 6.58
C SER A 40 12.46 10.34 6.17
N GLY A 41 12.86 9.14 5.75
CA GLY A 41 14.24 8.83 5.40
C GLY A 41 15.19 8.79 6.59
N ALA A 42 14.72 9.06 7.81
CA ALA A 42 15.53 8.92 9.02
C ALA A 42 15.80 7.44 9.28
N VAL A 43 17.05 7.13 9.60
CA VAL A 43 17.46 5.81 10.08
C VAL A 43 17.43 5.84 11.60
N GLN A 44 16.62 4.96 12.19
CA GLN A 44 16.58 4.75 13.63
C GLN A 44 16.99 3.30 13.90
N ASN A 45 18.25 3.12 14.33
CA ASN A 45 18.86 1.81 14.56
C ASN A 45 18.78 0.93 13.29
N ASP A 46 17.88 -0.04 13.31
CA ASP A 46 17.58 -1.06 12.31
C ASP A 46 16.27 -0.78 11.55
N SER A 47 15.77 0.45 11.59
CA SER A 47 14.54 0.86 10.91
C SER A 47 14.71 2.12 10.06
N THR A 48 14.02 2.16 8.93
CA THR A 48 13.83 3.35 8.09
C THR A 48 12.36 3.55 7.80
N PHE A 49 11.90 4.79 7.90
CA PHE A 49 10.51 5.18 7.70
C PHE A 49 10.38 5.97 6.40
N VAL A 50 9.43 5.60 5.56
CA VAL A 50 9.15 6.30 4.31
C VAL A 50 7.68 6.62 4.25
N TYR A 51 7.37 7.84 3.83
CA TYR A 51 6.01 8.34 3.76
C TYR A 51 5.71 8.74 2.32
N PHE A 52 4.52 8.37 1.85
CA PHE A 52 3.97 8.75 0.56
C PHE A 52 2.66 9.48 0.74
N ASP A 53 2.39 10.48 -0.09
CA ASP A 53 1.05 11.02 -0.18
C ASP A 53 0.12 10.07 -0.95
N ARG A 54 -1.17 10.42 -1.04
CA ARG A 54 -2.17 9.60 -1.73
C ARG A 54 -1.95 9.50 -3.25
N GLN A 55 -1.08 10.33 -3.81
CA GLN A 55 -0.70 10.35 -5.22
C GLN A 55 0.64 9.64 -5.47
N GLY A 56 1.19 8.97 -4.47
CA GLY A 56 2.45 8.25 -4.56
C GLY A 56 3.69 9.14 -4.59
N ASP A 57 3.52 10.43 -4.29
CA ASP A 57 4.63 11.36 -4.17
C ASP A 57 5.29 11.16 -2.79
N MET A 58 6.61 11.00 -2.77
CA MET A 58 7.37 10.76 -1.54
C MET A 58 7.52 12.08 -0.77
N TYR A 59 7.25 12.04 0.53
CA TYR A 59 7.53 13.17 1.41
C TYR A 59 9.05 13.44 1.50
N PRO A 60 9.48 14.71 1.52
CA PRO A 60 10.88 15.07 1.69
C PRO A 60 11.52 14.41 2.92
N SER A 61 12.82 14.14 2.84
CA SER A 61 13.58 13.60 3.96
C SER A 61 13.72 14.65 5.06
N VAL A 62 13.85 14.21 6.31
CA VAL A 62 14.12 15.06 7.48
C VAL A 62 15.31 16.00 7.28
N ASP A 63 16.34 15.54 6.55
CA ASP A 63 17.55 16.30 6.26
C ASP A 63 17.31 17.58 5.43
N SER A 64 16.16 17.66 4.73
CA SER A 64 15.76 18.87 4.00
C SER A 64 15.33 20.00 4.94
N ARG A 65 15.00 19.69 6.20
CA ARG A 65 14.47 20.59 7.23
C ARG A 65 13.17 21.32 6.82
N VAL A 66 12.52 20.87 5.76
CA VAL A 66 11.24 21.41 5.31
C VAL A 66 10.12 20.71 6.05
N VAL A 67 9.25 21.50 6.67
CA VAL A 67 8.08 21.00 7.39
C VAL A 67 6.86 21.11 6.49
N VAL A 68 6.31 19.97 6.08
CA VAL A 68 5.03 19.91 5.38
C VAL A 68 3.92 19.87 6.42
N HIS A 69 3.23 20.98 6.66
CA HIS A 69 2.19 21.01 7.68
C HIS A 69 0.88 20.38 7.19
N ASP A 70 0.26 19.54 8.03
CA ASP A 70 -0.95 18.79 7.68
C ASP A 70 -2.17 19.69 7.46
N ASP A 71 -2.29 20.80 8.20
CA ASP A 71 -3.38 21.78 8.03
C ASP A 71 -3.38 22.40 6.63
N ARG A 72 -2.19 22.77 6.14
CA ARG A 72 -1.98 23.31 4.78
C ARG A 72 -2.18 22.22 3.74
N LEU A 73 -1.61 21.04 3.96
CA LEU A 73 -1.77 19.91 3.05
C LEU A 73 -3.26 19.52 2.90
N ASN A 74 -4.01 19.51 4.01
CA ASN A 74 -5.44 19.28 4.05
C ASN A 74 -6.21 20.33 3.24
N TYR A 75 -5.88 21.62 3.40
CA TYR A 75 -6.46 22.72 2.62
C TYR A 75 -6.23 22.54 1.10
N HIS A 76 -5.09 21.97 0.70
CA HIS A 76 -4.73 21.71 -0.69
C HIS A 76 -5.14 20.32 -1.21
N GLY A 77 -6.15 19.71 -0.57
CA GLY A 77 -6.70 18.45 -1.03
C GLY A 77 -5.76 17.27 -0.83
N ALA A 78 -4.93 17.28 0.20
CA ALA A 78 -4.10 16.15 0.61
C ALA A 78 -3.20 15.61 -0.52
N SER A 79 -2.53 16.50 -1.23
CA SER A 79 -1.57 16.16 -2.28
C SER A 79 -0.36 17.05 -2.12
N LEU A 80 0.81 16.44 -2.09
CA LEU A 80 2.07 17.17 -2.11
C LEU A 80 2.15 17.99 -3.39
N GLN A 81 1.85 17.42 -4.55
CA GLN A 81 1.83 18.16 -5.81
C GLN A 81 1.02 19.47 -5.70
N HIS A 82 -0.22 19.40 -5.22
CA HIS A 82 -1.04 20.59 -5.04
C HIS A 82 -0.45 21.54 -3.99
N TYR A 83 0.01 21.01 -2.85
CA TYR A 83 0.68 21.81 -1.83
C TYR A 83 1.83 22.64 -2.43
N PHE A 84 2.70 22.03 -3.24
CA PHE A 84 3.77 22.73 -3.93
C PHE A 84 3.29 23.72 -4.99
N GLN A 85 2.35 23.32 -5.84
CA GLN A 85 1.79 24.21 -6.86
C GLN A 85 1.17 25.46 -6.27
N PHE A 86 0.44 25.32 -5.16
CA PHE A 86 -0.16 26.47 -4.51
C PHE A 86 0.88 27.41 -3.93
N LEU A 87 1.91 26.91 -3.23
CA LEU A 87 2.97 27.73 -2.63
C LEU A 87 3.77 28.57 -3.64
N THR A 88 3.73 28.21 -4.93
CA THR A 88 4.39 28.98 -6.00
C THR A 88 3.58 30.19 -6.51
N LYS A 89 2.33 30.38 -6.03
CA LYS A 89 1.49 31.50 -6.49
C LYS A 89 1.90 32.83 -5.84
N PRO A 90 1.80 33.97 -6.55
CA PRO A 90 2.22 35.29 -6.03
C PRO A 90 1.46 35.78 -4.78
N ILE A 91 0.30 35.20 -4.49
CA ILE A 91 -0.59 35.61 -3.38
C ILE A 91 -0.15 35.11 -1.99
N TRP A 92 0.98 34.42 -1.88
CA TRP A 92 1.46 33.81 -0.63
C TRP A 92 2.59 34.58 0.05
N SER A 93 2.84 34.27 1.33
CA SER A 93 3.86 34.96 2.10
C SER A 93 5.27 34.65 1.58
N ALA A 94 6.21 35.58 1.78
CA ALA A 94 7.62 35.40 1.42
C ALA A 94 8.21 34.11 2.04
N ASP A 95 7.79 33.76 3.25
CA ASP A 95 8.23 32.54 3.95
C ASP A 95 7.85 31.26 3.20
N GLN A 96 6.65 31.22 2.61
CA GLN A 96 6.15 30.07 1.86
C GLN A 96 6.91 29.86 0.55
N GLN A 97 7.19 30.94 -0.16
CA GLN A 97 8.03 30.89 -1.35
C GLN A 97 9.46 30.48 -1.00
N ALA A 98 10.01 31.01 0.10
CA ALA A 98 11.33 30.62 0.60
C ALA A 98 11.41 29.12 0.95
N GLN A 99 10.36 28.53 1.51
CA GLN A 99 10.29 27.08 1.78
C GLN A 99 10.38 26.25 0.50
N VAL A 100 9.64 26.62 -0.55
CA VAL A 100 9.69 25.92 -1.84
C VAL A 100 11.06 26.08 -2.48
N THR A 101 11.61 27.29 -2.53
CA THR A 101 12.94 27.54 -3.09
C THR A 101 14.02 26.77 -2.32
N SER A 102 13.95 26.73 -0.99
CA SER A 102 14.87 25.96 -0.15
C SER A 102 14.79 24.47 -0.45
N LEU A 103 13.59 23.92 -0.57
CA LEU A 103 13.40 22.51 -0.90
C LEU A 103 13.95 22.17 -2.28
N SER A 104 13.57 22.95 -3.30
CA SER A 104 14.02 22.76 -4.68
C SER A 104 15.55 22.82 -4.75
N ARG A 105 16.17 23.81 -4.10
CA ARG A 105 17.64 23.93 -4.02
C ARG A 105 18.28 22.74 -3.31
N TYR A 106 17.72 22.26 -2.20
CA TYR A 106 18.24 21.10 -1.46
C TYR A 106 18.28 19.81 -2.31
N TYR A 107 17.33 19.68 -3.23
CA TYR A 107 17.24 18.57 -4.18
C TYR A 107 17.84 18.88 -5.56
N GLY A 108 18.45 20.06 -5.75
CA GLY A 108 19.10 20.45 -7.01
C GLY A 108 18.13 20.74 -8.16
N VAL A 109 16.90 21.15 -7.86
CA VAL A 109 15.91 21.59 -8.84
C VAL A 109 15.91 23.11 -8.89
N ASN A 110 16.09 23.67 -10.08
CA ASN A 110 16.01 25.11 -10.30
C ASN A 110 14.55 25.46 -10.62
N LEU A 111 13.93 26.23 -9.73
CA LEU A 111 12.59 26.78 -9.92
C LEU A 111 12.63 28.27 -9.61
N ASP A 112 12.60 29.08 -10.68
CA ASP A 112 12.54 30.53 -10.57
C ASP A 112 11.09 30.95 -10.38
N LEU A 113 10.81 31.75 -9.34
CA LEU A 113 9.45 32.22 -9.04
C LEU A 113 9.31 33.70 -9.44
N PRO A 114 8.15 34.11 -9.99
CA PRO A 114 6.97 33.31 -10.31
C PRO A 114 7.14 32.47 -11.58
N ALA A 115 6.75 31.19 -11.53
CA ALA A 115 6.80 30.26 -12.67
C ALA A 115 5.41 30.03 -13.28
N LYS A 116 5.36 29.66 -14.57
CA LYS A 116 4.12 29.21 -15.21
C LYS A 116 3.69 27.84 -14.65
N GLU A 117 2.40 27.54 -14.67
CA GLU A 117 1.88 26.27 -14.12
C GLU A 117 2.53 25.02 -14.75
N THR A 118 2.81 25.06 -16.06
CA THR A 118 3.51 23.98 -16.77
C THR A 118 4.95 23.79 -16.28
N GLU A 119 5.67 24.87 -16.01
CA GLU A 119 7.03 24.86 -15.45
C GLU A 119 7.03 24.33 -14.01
N VAL A 120 6.03 24.72 -13.21
CA VAL A 120 5.85 24.21 -11.84
C VAL A 120 5.57 22.70 -11.86
N LYS A 121 4.69 22.22 -12.76
CA LYS A 121 4.40 20.79 -12.90
C LYS A 121 5.64 20.00 -13.33
N ALA A 122 6.41 20.49 -14.30
CA ALA A 122 7.65 19.85 -14.72
C ALA A 122 8.69 19.81 -13.59
N SER A 123 8.86 20.94 -12.88
CA SER A 123 9.76 21.05 -11.73
C SER A 123 9.33 20.14 -10.58
N TRP A 124 8.03 19.96 -10.36
CA TRP A 124 7.52 19.02 -9.37
C TRP A 124 7.94 17.58 -9.68
N LEU A 125 7.80 17.15 -10.93
CA LEU A 125 8.20 15.80 -11.36
C LEU A 125 9.71 15.58 -11.19
N GLN A 126 10.52 16.58 -11.51
CA GLN A 126 11.98 16.56 -11.30
C GLN A 126 12.34 16.52 -9.82
N LEU A 127 11.62 17.30 -9.00
CA LEU A 127 11.78 17.33 -7.55
C LEU A 127 11.45 15.96 -6.94
N GLN A 128 10.33 15.36 -7.30
CA GLN A 128 9.96 14.02 -6.84
C GLN A 128 10.97 12.95 -7.25
N ASP A 129 11.51 13.04 -8.47
CA ASP A 129 12.58 12.15 -8.92
C ASP A 129 13.85 12.30 -8.07
N SER A 130 14.20 13.54 -7.76
CA SER A 130 15.38 13.89 -6.95
C SER A 130 15.22 13.47 -5.49
N VAL A 131 14.01 13.63 -4.91
CA VAL A 131 13.64 13.16 -3.56
C VAL A 131 13.84 11.66 -3.47
N GLN A 132 13.22 10.89 -4.38
CA GLN A 132 13.31 9.43 -4.37
C GLN A 132 14.73 8.95 -4.64
N THR A 133 15.44 9.53 -5.62
CA THR A 133 16.82 9.15 -5.94
C THR A 133 17.78 9.42 -4.78
N LYS A 134 17.63 10.56 -4.09
CA LYS A 134 18.44 10.88 -2.90
C LYS A 134 18.13 9.92 -1.76
N PHE A 135 16.84 9.64 -1.48
CA PHE A 135 16.45 8.65 -0.47
C PHE A 135 17.05 7.28 -0.77
N ILE A 136 16.85 6.73 -1.97
CA ILE A 136 17.31 5.39 -2.35
C ILE A 136 18.82 5.26 -2.25
N ARG A 137 19.57 6.26 -2.71
CA ARG A 137 21.03 6.29 -2.59
C ARG A 137 21.49 6.26 -1.13
N ASN A 138 20.85 7.04 -0.26
CA ASN A 138 21.18 7.06 1.16
C ASN A 138 20.79 5.74 1.84
N PHE A 139 19.61 5.21 1.52
CA PHE A 139 19.11 3.94 2.02
C PHE A 139 20.04 2.77 1.64
N ASN A 140 20.43 2.65 0.37
CA ASN A 140 21.37 1.62 -0.07
C ASN A 140 22.75 1.75 0.58
N ARG A 141 23.24 2.99 0.75
CA ARG A 141 24.49 3.24 1.49
C ARG A 141 24.38 2.75 2.94
N GLN A 142 23.24 3.01 3.58
CA GLN A 142 22.98 2.54 4.93
C GLN A 142 22.98 1.03 5.00
N LEU A 143 22.19 0.34 4.16
CA LEU A 143 22.13 -1.13 4.13
C LEU A 143 23.53 -1.75 3.97
N LYS A 144 24.37 -1.14 3.14
CA LYS A 144 25.77 -1.57 2.96
C LYS A 144 26.64 -1.30 4.20
N ALA A 145 26.51 -0.12 4.81
CA ALA A 145 27.29 0.28 5.98
C ALA A 145 26.93 -0.56 7.23
N SER A 146 25.64 -0.82 7.45
CA SER A 146 25.16 -1.72 8.51
C SER A 146 25.41 -3.20 8.20
N LYS A 147 25.89 -3.53 6.99
CA LYS A 147 26.07 -4.90 6.49
C LYS A 147 24.77 -5.72 6.64
N THR A 148 23.63 -5.12 6.30
CA THR A 148 22.32 -5.77 6.41
C THR A 148 22.30 -7.08 5.64
N ASP A 149 21.88 -8.15 6.32
CA ASP A 149 21.76 -9.50 5.76
C ASP A 149 20.36 -9.71 5.18
N VAL A 150 19.32 -9.10 5.78
CA VAL A 150 17.91 -9.24 5.40
C VAL A 150 17.18 -7.92 5.46
N LEU A 151 16.38 -7.62 4.44
CA LEU A 151 15.43 -6.50 4.45
C LEU A 151 14.00 -7.00 4.69
N VAL A 152 13.34 -6.49 5.74
CA VAL A 152 11.91 -6.69 5.99
C VAL A 152 11.15 -5.42 5.62
N VAL A 153 10.23 -5.52 4.67
CA VAL A 153 9.39 -4.39 4.22
C VAL A 153 8.00 -4.55 4.81
N LEU A 154 7.51 -3.53 5.53
CA LEU A 154 6.21 -3.54 6.18
C LEU A 154 5.34 -2.39 5.63
N ILE A 155 4.17 -2.73 5.09
CA ILE A 155 3.23 -1.75 4.52
C ILE A 155 1.90 -1.81 5.28
N HIS A 156 1.47 -0.68 5.82
CA HIS A 156 0.21 -0.60 6.55
C HIS A 156 -1.03 -0.52 5.65
N GLY A 157 -2.19 -0.80 6.25
CA GLY A 157 -3.52 -0.72 5.63
C GLY A 157 -4.10 0.69 5.56
N TYR A 158 -5.39 0.76 5.24
CA TYR A 158 -6.10 2.03 5.04
C TYR A 158 -6.56 2.56 6.39
N ASN A 159 -6.61 3.89 6.50
CA ASN A 159 -7.02 4.57 7.72
C ASN A 159 -6.13 4.19 8.91
N ASN A 160 -4.82 4.12 8.67
CA ASN A 160 -3.83 4.01 9.74
C ASN A 160 -3.04 5.31 9.79
N ASN A 161 -3.08 6.00 10.91
CA ASN A 161 -2.09 7.00 11.32
C ASN A 161 -0.90 6.31 12.03
N VAL A 162 0.09 7.09 12.49
CA VAL A 162 1.25 6.55 13.24
C VAL A 162 0.82 5.72 14.47
N GLY A 163 -0.22 6.14 15.18
CA GLY A 163 -0.76 5.37 16.31
C GLY A 163 -1.36 4.02 15.90
N GLU A 164 -2.03 3.95 14.77
CA GLU A 164 -2.68 2.72 14.26
C GLU A 164 -1.69 1.75 13.60
N THR A 165 -0.45 2.18 13.34
CA THR A 165 0.67 1.33 12.86
C THR A 165 1.55 0.79 13.99
N ARG A 166 1.17 1.00 15.26
CA ARG A 166 1.92 0.50 16.43
C ARG A 166 2.19 -1.01 16.42
N TRP A 167 1.44 -1.78 15.62
CA TRP A 167 1.65 -3.22 15.45
C TRP A 167 2.99 -3.57 14.76
N PHE A 168 3.64 -2.64 14.06
CA PHE A 168 5.00 -2.86 13.53
C PHE A 168 5.99 -3.22 14.64
N ALA A 169 5.93 -2.54 15.80
CA ALA A 169 6.87 -2.75 16.90
C ALA A 169 6.79 -4.17 17.52
N PRO A 170 5.62 -4.70 17.95
CA PRO A 170 5.54 -6.06 18.44
C PRO A 170 5.86 -7.11 17.37
N LEU A 171 5.46 -6.90 16.11
CA LEU A 171 5.84 -7.80 15.01
C LEU A 171 7.37 -7.85 14.83
N LYS A 172 8.02 -6.69 14.76
CA LYS A 172 9.47 -6.56 14.67
C LYS A 172 10.17 -7.30 15.81
N ARG A 173 9.73 -7.12 17.07
CA ARG A 173 10.28 -7.85 18.21
C ARG A 173 10.15 -9.36 18.04
N GLN A 174 9.00 -9.84 17.59
CA GLN A 174 8.79 -11.27 17.35
C GLN A 174 9.67 -11.82 16.23
N ILE A 175 9.88 -11.05 15.15
CA ILE A 175 10.76 -11.40 14.03
C ILE A 175 12.20 -11.55 14.51
N LEU A 176 12.73 -10.52 15.20
CA LEU A 176 14.10 -10.50 15.69
C LEU A 176 14.37 -11.59 16.73
N ALA A 177 13.41 -11.86 17.62
CA ALA A 177 13.59 -12.84 18.68
C ALA A 177 13.57 -14.31 18.19
N ASN A 178 12.90 -14.60 17.08
CA ASN A 178 12.58 -16.01 16.72
C ASN A 178 13.05 -16.46 15.33
N TYR A 179 13.30 -15.56 14.38
CA TYR A 179 13.46 -15.94 12.97
C TYR A 179 14.81 -15.61 12.35
N PHE A 180 15.43 -14.51 12.77
CA PHE A 180 16.69 -14.01 12.21
C PHE A 180 17.77 -13.88 13.28
N ILE A 181 17.94 -14.94 14.08
CA ILE A 181 18.89 -14.97 15.19
C ILE A 181 20.32 -14.91 14.64
N GLY A 182 21.05 -13.86 14.99
CA GLY A 182 22.42 -13.64 14.54
C GLY A 182 22.54 -12.94 13.17
N GLU A 183 21.42 -12.61 12.52
CA GLU A 183 21.39 -11.85 11.27
C GLU A 183 21.14 -10.36 11.53
N ARG A 184 21.72 -9.49 10.70
CA ARG A 184 21.46 -8.05 10.73
C ARG A 184 20.26 -7.74 9.86
N VAL A 185 19.10 -7.63 10.49
CA VAL A 185 17.85 -7.30 9.82
C VAL A 185 17.67 -5.79 9.77
N HIS A 186 17.24 -5.26 8.62
CA HIS A 186 16.76 -3.89 8.50
C HIS A 186 15.27 -3.88 8.18
N PHE A 187 14.51 -3.00 8.82
CA PHE A 187 13.08 -2.84 8.62
C PHE A 187 12.80 -1.56 7.83
N LEU A 188 12.12 -1.68 6.70
CA LEU A 188 11.60 -0.56 5.93
C LEU A 188 10.10 -0.45 6.18
N HIS A 189 9.70 0.60 6.88
CA HIS A 189 8.30 0.89 7.18
C HIS A 189 7.75 1.85 6.14
N ILE A 190 6.74 1.41 5.39
CA ILE A 190 6.07 2.20 4.37
C ILE A 190 4.77 2.75 4.94
N TYR A 191 4.69 4.08 4.97
CA TYR A 191 3.53 4.85 5.33
C TYR A 191 2.94 5.54 4.11
N TRP A 192 1.63 5.66 4.07
CA TRP A 192 0.96 6.37 2.99
C TRP A 192 -0.33 7.04 3.44
N ASP A 193 -0.58 8.24 2.91
CA ASP A 193 -1.76 9.03 3.24
C ASP A 193 -3.06 8.30 2.88
N GLY A 194 -4.06 8.44 3.73
CA GLY A 194 -5.37 7.83 3.56
C GLY A 194 -6.51 8.79 3.82
N ARG A 195 -7.68 8.24 4.12
CA ARG A 195 -8.76 9.00 4.77
C ARG A 195 -9.28 8.22 5.97
N SER A 196 -9.83 8.96 6.91
CA SER A 196 -10.51 8.49 8.10
C SER A 196 -11.95 8.99 8.10
N GLY A 197 -12.82 8.22 8.73
CA GLY A 197 -14.24 8.56 8.83
C GLY A 197 -15.08 7.38 9.30
N THR A 198 -16.29 7.67 9.75
CA THR A 198 -17.26 6.67 10.22
C THR A 198 -17.88 5.88 9.06
N PHE A 199 -17.80 6.38 7.83
CA PHE A 199 -18.46 5.80 6.67
C PHE A 199 -17.49 5.09 5.71
N VAL A 200 -17.27 3.80 5.95
CA VAL A 200 -16.25 2.97 5.28
C VAL A 200 -16.46 2.83 3.76
N LEU A 201 -17.71 2.92 3.26
CA LEU A 201 -18.05 2.52 1.90
C LEU A 201 -17.55 3.50 0.80
N PRO A 202 -17.82 4.82 0.83
CA PRO A 202 -17.29 5.75 -0.16
C PRO A 202 -15.79 5.93 -0.01
N MET A 203 -15.30 5.95 1.24
CA MET A 203 -13.87 6.02 1.56
C MET A 203 -13.06 4.96 0.81
N TRP A 204 -13.61 3.76 0.68
CA TRP A 204 -12.97 2.67 -0.07
C TRP A 204 -12.70 3.01 -1.54
N THR A 205 -13.63 3.68 -2.23
CA THR A 205 -13.44 4.08 -3.63
C THR A 205 -12.25 5.03 -3.77
N TRP A 206 -12.06 5.94 -2.83
CA TRP A 206 -10.93 6.87 -2.79
C TRP A 206 -9.62 6.17 -2.43
N ALA A 207 -9.67 5.27 -1.45
CA ALA A 207 -8.53 4.45 -1.04
C ALA A 207 -7.95 3.71 -2.25
N GLN A 208 -8.82 3.04 -3.03
CA GLN A 208 -8.44 2.21 -4.17
C GLN A 208 -7.62 2.97 -5.21
N GLY A 209 -7.99 4.21 -5.53
CA GLY A 209 -7.24 4.99 -6.50
C GLY A 209 -5.83 5.39 -6.02
N SER A 210 -5.62 5.47 -4.71
CA SER A 210 -4.33 5.87 -4.12
C SER A 210 -3.34 4.69 -4.04
N LEU A 211 -3.84 3.45 -3.99
CA LEU A 211 -3.02 2.23 -3.80
C LEU A 211 -1.94 2.09 -4.88
N TYR A 212 -2.33 2.35 -6.13
CA TYR A 212 -1.50 2.11 -7.30
C TYR A 212 -0.34 3.10 -7.45
N PRO A 213 -0.57 4.43 -7.44
CA PRO A 213 0.54 5.37 -7.50
C PRO A 213 1.47 5.26 -6.29
N VAL A 214 0.94 5.01 -5.08
CA VAL A 214 1.78 4.70 -3.90
C VAL A 214 2.62 3.45 -4.13
N GLY A 215 2.01 2.38 -4.65
CA GLY A 215 2.74 1.16 -5.02
C GLY A 215 3.84 1.42 -6.03
N LEU A 216 3.64 2.29 -7.01
CA LEU A 216 4.69 2.71 -7.95
C LEU A 216 5.81 3.53 -7.29
N GLY A 217 5.50 4.36 -6.29
CA GLY A 217 6.52 5.00 -5.45
C GLY A 217 7.38 3.97 -4.70
N VAL A 218 6.75 2.95 -4.11
CA VAL A 218 7.46 1.84 -3.45
C VAL A 218 8.26 1.00 -4.45
N ARG A 219 7.71 0.77 -5.65
CA ARG A 219 8.38 0.06 -6.76
C ARG A 219 9.76 0.67 -7.04
N GLN A 220 9.86 1.99 -7.11
CA GLN A 220 11.14 2.66 -7.36
C GLN A 220 12.21 2.34 -6.32
N ILE A 221 11.82 2.17 -5.05
CA ILE A 221 12.73 1.77 -3.98
C ILE A 221 13.19 0.33 -4.23
N LEU A 222 12.24 -0.59 -4.41
CA LEU A 222 12.51 -2.03 -4.54
C LEU A 222 13.36 -2.36 -5.78
N THR A 223 13.12 -1.68 -6.90
CA THR A 223 13.84 -1.91 -8.17
C THR A 223 15.31 -1.51 -8.09
N ARG A 224 15.68 -0.62 -7.16
CA ARG A 224 17.04 -0.10 -7.01
C ARG A 224 17.78 -0.69 -5.81
N LEU A 225 17.25 -1.76 -5.21
CA LEU A 225 17.96 -2.55 -4.20
C LEU A 225 19.04 -3.42 -4.85
N ASP A 226 20.01 -3.89 -4.06
CA ASP A 226 20.91 -4.95 -4.50
C ASP A 226 20.09 -6.21 -4.83
N PRO A 227 20.16 -6.76 -6.05
CA PRO A 227 19.43 -7.98 -6.43
C PRO A 227 19.75 -9.19 -5.55
N LYS A 228 20.88 -9.20 -4.84
CA LYS A 228 21.25 -10.29 -3.92
C LYS A 228 20.60 -10.16 -2.54
N MET A 229 20.07 -8.98 -2.19
CA MET A 229 19.43 -8.71 -0.90
C MET A 229 18.19 -9.60 -0.74
N PRO A 230 18.11 -10.46 0.29
CA PRO A 230 16.88 -11.12 0.68
C PRO A 230 15.83 -10.09 1.11
N VAL A 231 14.64 -10.15 0.50
CA VAL A 231 13.54 -9.21 0.79
C VAL A 231 12.31 -9.99 1.25
N TYR A 232 11.84 -9.67 2.45
CA TYR A 232 10.64 -10.23 3.05
C TYR A 232 9.62 -9.09 3.16
N ALA A 233 8.62 -9.09 2.29
CA ALA A 233 7.65 -8.01 2.21
C ALA A 233 6.28 -8.44 2.75
N LEU A 234 5.71 -7.66 3.66
CA LEU A 234 4.38 -7.87 4.22
C LEU A 234 3.50 -6.65 4.00
N GLY A 235 2.32 -6.90 3.41
CA GLY A 235 1.25 -5.92 3.28
C GLY A 235 0.04 -6.30 4.12
N HIS A 236 -0.43 -5.38 4.97
CA HIS A 236 -1.68 -5.55 5.72
C HIS A 236 -2.83 -4.83 5.02
N SER A 237 -4.01 -5.44 4.93
CA SER A 237 -5.22 -4.78 4.38
C SER A 237 -4.97 -4.20 2.99
N THR A 238 -5.14 -2.90 2.78
CA THR A 238 -4.78 -2.18 1.53
C THR A 238 -3.28 -2.00 1.31
N GLY A 239 -2.44 -2.23 2.31
CA GLY A 239 -1.00 -2.38 2.10
C GLY A 239 -0.66 -3.57 1.20
N ALA A 240 -1.54 -4.58 1.12
CA ALA A 240 -1.38 -5.70 0.20
C ALA A 240 -1.46 -5.28 -1.28
N PRO A 241 -2.51 -4.60 -1.77
CA PRO A 241 -2.54 -4.11 -3.16
C PRO A 241 -1.49 -3.02 -3.45
N VAL A 242 -1.06 -2.22 -2.46
CA VAL A 242 0.12 -1.34 -2.61
C VAL A 242 1.37 -2.17 -2.91
N LEU A 243 1.60 -3.25 -2.15
CA LEU A 243 2.71 -4.16 -2.36
C LEU A 243 2.60 -4.90 -3.71
N CYS A 244 1.41 -5.30 -4.15
CA CYS A 244 1.20 -5.86 -5.50
C CYS A 244 1.67 -4.87 -6.58
N ALA A 245 1.18 -3.63 -6.54
CA ALA A 245 1.57 -2.59 -7.49
C ALA A 245 3.07 -2.24 -7.41
N ALA A 246 3.70 -2.43 -6.25
CA ALA A 246 5.15 -2.28 -6.08
C ALA A 246 5.96 -3.39 -6.77
N LEU A 247 5.41 -4.60 -6.87
CA LEU A 247 6.12 -5.79 -7.35
C LEU A 247 5.79 -6.14 -8.81
N TRP A 248 4.55 -5.92 -9.25
CA TRP A 248 4.08 -6.24 -10.61
C TRP A 248 2.95 -5.29 -11.04
N ASN A 249 2.52 -5.41 -12.30
CA ASN A 249 1.47 -4.54 -12.83
C ASN A 249 0.08 -5.02 -12.38
N CYS A 250 -0.79 -4.08 -11.98
CA CYS A 250 -2.16 -4.36 -11.54
C CYS A 250 -3.22 -3.65 -12.43
N THR A 251 -2.94 -3.51 -13.72
CA THR A 251 -3.80 -2.81 -14.68
C THR A 251 -5.22 -3.39 -14.76
N SER A 252 -5.35 -4.71 -14.74
CA SER A 252 -6.62 -5.43 -14.72
C SER A 252 -7.49 -5.11 -13.50
N ALA A 253 -6.89 -4.70 -12.38
CA ALA A 253 -7.61 -4.30 -11.18
C ALA A 253 -8.21 -2.88 -11.29
N LEU A 254 -7.74 -2.06 -12.24
CA LEU A 254 -8.26 -0.71 -12.51
C LEU A 254 -9.54 -0.72 -13.36
N ASN A 255 -9.67 -1.67 -14.29
CA ASN A 255 -10.71 -1.71 -15.33
C ASN A 255 -12.14 -2.01 -14.81
N LYS A 256 -12.39 -1.96 -13.50
CA LYS A 256 -13.72 -2.22 -12.91
C LYS A 256 -14.26 -1.06 -12.06
N GLY A 257 -13.73 0.14 -12.29
CA GLY A 257 -14.06 1.33 -11.51
C GLY A 257 -15.10 2.26 -12.11
N ARG A 258 -15.75 3.06 -11.25
CA ARG A 258 -16.53 4.25 -11.65
C ARG A 258 -15.60 5.43 -11.96
N ASP A 259 -16.10 6.51 -12.57
CA ASP A 259 -15.37 7.70 -13.05
C ASP A 259 -14.20 8.20 -12.19
N TYR A 260 -14.31 8.23 -10.85
CA TYR A 260 -13.19 8.65 -9.98
C TYR A 260 -11.95 7.72 -10.07
N GLN A 261 -12.17 6.43 -10.31
CA GLN A 261 -11.11 5.44 -10.51
C GLN A 261 -10.48 5.56 -11.90
N VAL A 262 -11.15 6.22 -12.85
CA VAL A 262 -10.63 6.47 -14.20
C VAL A 262 -9.45 7.42 -14.14
N HIS A 263 -9.57 8.59 -13.50
CA HIS A 263 -8.45 9.56 -13.45
C HIS A 263 -7.21 9.07 -12.70
N LEU A 264 -7.40 8.36 -11.57
CA LEU A 264 -6.26 7.77 -10.86
C LEU A 264 -5.70 6.53 -11.60
N GLY A 265 -6.55 5.80 -12.31
CA GLY A 265 -6.14 4.74 -13.23
C GLY A 265 -5.31 5.27 -14.40
N GLU A 266 -5.73 6.38 -15.02
CA GLU A 266 -4.99 7.08 -16.07
C GLU A 266 -3.61 7.51 -15.58
N ARG A 267 -3.51 8.14 -14.40
CA ARG A 267 -2.22 8.49 -13.79
C ARG A 267 -1.34 7.26 -13.61
N TYR A 268 -1.87 6.16 -13.09
CA TYR A 268 -1.10 4.93 -12.94
C TYR A 268 -0.61 4.39 -14.29
N LEU A 269 -1.48 4.35 -15.31
CA LEU A 269 -1.13 3.91 -16.66
C LEU A 269 -0.04 4.80 -17.28
N ASP A 270 -0.12 6.11 -17.06
CA ASP A 270 0.88 7.06 -17.55
C ASP A 270 2.20 6.95 -16.78
N MET A 271 2.16 6.68 -15.49
CA MET A 271 3.36 6.38 -14.70
C MET A 271 4.00 5.08 -15.20
N LEU A 272 3.24 4.01 -15.46
CA LEU A 272 3.78 2.74 -15.96
C LEU A 272 4.56 2.86 -17.28
N LYS A 273 4.24 3.85 -18.13
CA LYS A 273 4.96 4.13 -19.37
C LYS A 273 6.34 4.76 -19.14
N GLN A 274 6.60 5.32 -17.95
CA GLN A 274 7.85 6.01 -17.67
C GLN A 274 8.95 4.99 -17.32
N PRO A 275 10.18 5.12 -17.89
CA PRO A 275 11.28 4.19 -17.68
C PRO A 275 11.71 3.99 -16.22
N ARG A 276 11.33 4.88 -15.30
CA ARG A 276 11.68 4.78 -13.87
C ARG A 276 10.82 3.81 -13.07
N TYR A 277 9.68 3.34 -13.60
CA TYR A 277 8.76 2.42 -12.90
C TYR A 277 8.88 0.97 -13.37
N ILE A 278 10.11 0.53 -13.63
CA ILE A 278 10.43 -0.87 -13.95
C ILE A 278 10.07 -1.76 -12.76
N THR A 279 9.55 -2.95 -13.05
CA THR A 279 9.24 -3.96 -12.03
C THR A 279 10.52 -4.55 -11.41
N PRO A 280 10.60 -4.69 -10.07
CA PRO A 280 11.82 -5.10 -9.39
C PRO A 280 12.20 -6.55 -9.71
N THR A 281 13.51 -6.83 -9.75
CA THR A 281 14.04 -8.20 -9.87
C THR A 281 14.67 -8.62 -8.55
N LEU A 282 13.89 -9.34 -7.75
CA LEU A 282 14.25 -9.78 -6.40
C LEU A 282 14.22 -11.31 -6.32
N PRO A 283 15.32 -12.02 -6.66
CA PRO A 283 15.36 -13.48 -6.71
C PRO A 283 15.15 -14.17 -5.35
N LYS A 284 15.39 -13.44 -4.25
CA LYS A 284 15.17 -13.90 -2.87
C LYS A 284 14.00 -13.16 -2.21
N LEU A 285 12.92 -12.97 -2.98
CA LEU A 285 11.70 -12.31 -2.51
C LEU A 285 10.77 -13.31 -1.81
N ARG A 286 10.20 -12.90 -0.68
CA ARG A 286 9.07 -13.57 -0.04
C ARG A 286 7.99 -12.57 0.28
N VAL A 287 6.76 -12.91 -0.05
CA VAL A 287 5.61 -12.01 0.07
C VAL A 287 4.61 -12.61 1.04
N ALA A 288 4.09 -11.76 1.92
CA ALA A 288 3.06 -12.12 2.86
C ALA A 288 1.95 -11.06 2.88
N PHE A 289 0.69 -11.51 2.95
CA PHE A 289 -0.46 -10.65 3.11
C PHE A 289 -1.26 -11.04 4.34
N VAL A 290 -1.65 -10.05 5.15
CA VAL A 290 -2.54 -10.24 6.30
C VAL A 290 -3.81 -9.43 6.05
N ALA A 291 -4.96 -10.10 6.09
CA ALA A 291 -6.27 -9.51 5.79
C ALA A 291 -6.32 -8.72 4.47
N PRO A 292 -5.78 -9.22 3.34
CA PRO A 292 -5.66 -8.43 2.11
C PRO A 292 -7.00 -7.87 1.64
N ALA A 293 -7.12 -6.54 1.62
CA ALA A 293 -8.33 -5.84 1.24
C ALA A 293 -8.33 -5.58 -0.27
N MET A 294 -8.37 -6.65 -1.07
CA MET A 294 -8.34 -6.59 -2.53
C MET A 294 -9.07 -7.78 -3.16
N PRO A 295 -9.46 -7.72 -4.44
CA PRO A 295 -9.80 -8.91 -5.23
C PRO A 295 -8.56 -9.64 -5.75
N ALA A 296 -8.73 -10.88 -6.19
CA ALA A 296 -7.72 -11.64 -6.93
C ALA A 296 -7.26 -10.97 -8.24
N LEU A 297 -8.04 -10.03 -8.79
CA LEU A 297 -7.70 -9.29 -10.02
C LEU A 297 -6.38 -8.52 -9.95
N HIS A 298 -5.84 -8.23 -8.76
CA HIS A 298 -4.52 -7.61 -8.62
C HIS A 298 -3.37 -8.50 -9.11
N PHE A 299 -3.65 -9.78 -9.35
CA PHE A 299 -2.68 -10.75 -9.86
C PHE A 299 -2.88 -11.07 -11.34
N ASN A 300 -3.89 -10.50 -12.01
CA ASN A 300 -4.14 -10.82 -13.42
C ASN A 300 -3.00 -10.42 -14.35
N ASP A 301 -2.21 -9.41 -13.98
CA ASP A 301 -1.07 -8.93 -14.78
C ASP A 301 0.26 -9.13 -14.03
N PHE A 302 0.35 -10.14 -13.16
CA PHE A 302 1.57 -10.36 -12.37
C PHE A 302 2.79 -10.78 -13.20
N ASP A 303 2.55 -11.41 -14.36
CA ASP A 303 3.54 -11.75 -15.37
C ASP A 303 3.80 -10.61 -16.37
N ASN A 304 2.89 -9.63 -16.44
CA ASN A 304 3.06 -8.42 -17.23
C ASN A 304 4.01 -7.46 -16.53
N ARG A 305 5.30 -7.56 -16.88
CA ARG A 305 6.36 -6.76 -16.26
C ARG A 305 6.67 -5.50 -17.07
N THR A 306 6.73 -4.35 -16.40
CA THR A 306 7.33 -3.14 -16.99
C THR A 306 8.85 -3.32 -17.05
N THR A 307 9.42 -3.23 -18.25
CA THR A 307 10.86 -3.28 -18.54
C THR A 307 11.36 -1.91 -19.02
N ILE A 308 12.67 -1.77 -19.21
CA ILE A 308 13.26 -0.56 -19.81
C ILE A 308 12.74 -0.46 -21.26
N ALA A 309 11.98 0.60 -21.56
CA ALA A 309 11.50 0.89 -22.91
C ALA A 309 12.68 0.88 -23.89
N GLY A 310 12.61 0.01 -24.91
CA GLY A 310 13.68 -0.19 -25.90
C GLY A 310 14.46 -1.50 -25.78
N GLN A 311 14.34 -2.24 -24.66
CA GLN A 311 14.78 -3.64 -24.60
C GLN A 311 13.62 -4.55 -25.00
N GLN A 312 13.39 -4.66 -26.31
CA GLN A 312 12.38 -5.54 -26.93
C GLN A 312 12.68 -7.04 -26.80
N SER A 313 13.72 -7.45 -26.09
CA SER A 313 14.15 -8.85 -26.14
C SER A 313 14.12 -9.50 -24.78
N LEU A 314 13.35 -10.59 -24.72
CA LEU A 314 13.06 -11.49 -23.60
C LEU A 314 12.05 -10.90 -22.62
N THR A 315 10.82 -11.42 -22.68
CA THR A 315 9.88 -11.41 -21.55
C THR A 315 10.69 -11.79 -20.31
N PRO A 316 11.06 -10.84 -19.42
CA PRO A 316 11.81 -11.22 -18.24
C PRO A 316 10.96 -12.25 -17.49
N PRO A 317 11.58 -13.29 -16.92
CA PRO A 317 10.81 -14.30 -16.21
C PRO A 317 9.93 -13.60 -15.17
N PRO A 318 8.69 -14.10 -14.98
CA PRO A 318 7.77 -13.51 -14.02
C PRO A 318 8.48 -13.35 -12.67
N LEU A 319 8.15 -12.29 -11.94
CA LEU A 319 8.64 -12.16 -10.58
C LEU A 319 7.99 -13.26 -9.75
N THR A 320 8.71 -14.36 -9.58
CA THR A 320 8.27 -15.51 -8.80
C THR A 320 8.86 -15.36 -7.40
N PRO A 321 8.07 -14.90 -6.41
CA PRO A 321 8.54 -14.94 -5.03
C PRO A 321 8.82 -16.39 -4.64
N GLN A 322 9.85 -16.63 -3.84
CA GLN A 322 10.14 -17.98 -3.33
C GLN A 322 8.95 -18.51 -2.53
N ARG A 323 8.32 -17.62 -1.75
CA ARG A 323 7.13 -17.93 -0.95
C ARG A 323 6.11 -16.83 -1.05
N PHE A 324 4.85 -17.25 -1.09
CA PHE A 324 3.69 -16.36 -1.12
C PHE A 324 2.66 -16.83 -0.09
N VAL A 325 2.48 -16.04 0.98
CA VAL A 325 1.67 -16.43 2.14
C VAL A 325 0.48 -15.49 2.31
N ILE A 326 -0.73 -16.02 2.45
CA ILE A 326 -1.93 -15.24 2.76
C ILE A 326 -2.51 -15.68 4.11
N GLY A 327 -2.69 -14.71 5.00
CA GLY A 327 -3.51 -14.81 6.19
C GLY A 327 -4.85 -14.13 5.94
N HIS A 328 -5.94 -14.89 6.03
CA HIS A 328 -7.31 -14.40 5.85
C HIS A 328 -8.16 -14.73 7.08
N ASN A 329 -9.31 -14.09 7.22
CA ASN A 329 -10.29 -14.44 8.24
C ASN A 329 -11.68 -14.36 7.61
N ARG A 330 -12.38 -15.49 7.53
CA ARG A 330 -13.73 -15.57 6.91
C ARG A 330 -14.81 -14.72 7.61
N HIS A 331 -14.56 -14.29 8.84
CA HIS A 331 -15.45 -13.49 9.67
C HIS A 331 -15.08 -12.00 9.73
N ASP A 332 -14.00 -11.57 9.07
CA ASP A 332 -13.61 -10.17 9.02
C ASP A 332 -14.66 -9.33 8.28
N LYS A 333 -15.38 -8.49 9.02
CA LYS A 333 -16.46 -7.66 8.47
C LYS A 333 -15.96 -6.53 7.60
N VAL A 334 -14.73 -6.06 7.79
CA VAL A 334 -14.18 -4.95 7.01
C VAL A 334 -13.84 -5.44 5.61
N THR A 335 -13.10 -6.55 5.49
CA THR A 335 -12.80 -7.15 4.18
C THR A 335 -13.99 -7.90 3.58
N GLY A 336 -14.90 -8.41 4.42
CA GLY A 336 -16.14 -9.06 3.97
C GLY A 336 -17.25 -8.09 3.57
N LYS A 337 -17.17 -6.82 3.99
CA LYS A 337 -18.20 -5.77 3.89
C LYS A 337 -19.55 -6.15 4.52
N GLY A 338 -19.53 -7.08 5.48
CA GLY A 338 -20.73 -7.55 6.18
C GLY A 338 -21.84 -7.97 5.21
N PRO A 339 -23.07 -7.44 5.35
CA PRO A 339 -24.20 -7.74 4.47
C PRO A 339 -24.17 -6.95 3.15
N PHE A 340 -23.27 -5.97 2.98
CA PHE A 340 -23.29 -5.13 1.79
C PHE A 340 -22.71 -5.86 0.58
N PRO A 341 -23.33 -5.75 -0.61
CA PRO A 341 -22.82 -6.37 -1.82
C PRO A 341 -21.48 -5.73 -2.18
N THR A 342 -20.39 -6.47 -1.97
CA THR A 342 -19.03 -5.98 -2.24
C THR A 342 -18.82 -5.51 -3.68
N ARG A 343 -19.62 -5.98 -4.65
CA ARG A 343 -19.56 -5.53 -6.06
C ARG A 343 -19.88 -4.04 -6.21
N LEU A 344 -20.79 -3.50 -5.40
CA LEU A 344 -21.19 -2.08 -5.49
C LEU A 344 -20.15 -1.13 -4.88
N TYR A 345 -19.33 -1.63 -3.96
CA TYR A 345 -18.48 -0.79 -3.12
C TYR A 345 -16.99 -1.10 -3.28
N GLY A 346 -16.59 -1.82 -4.33
CA GLY A 346 -15.24 -2.32 -4.55
C GLY A 346 -14.99 -3.65 -3.85
N SER A 347 -14.28 -4.58 -4.50
CA SER A 347 -14.01 -5.90 -3.92
C SER A 347 -12.84 -5.84 -2.92
N THR A 348 -13.03 -6.42 -1.73
CA THR A 348 -12.01 -6.62 -0.67
C THR A 348 -11.90 -8.08 -0.27
N ARG A 349 -12.38 -8.97 -1.15
CA ARG A 349 -12.79 -10.33 -0.79
C ARG A 349 -11.63 -11.27 -0.50
N LEU A 350 -10.40 -11.00 -0.95
CA LEU A 350 -9.28 -11.91 -0.73
C LEU A 350 -8.98 -12.14 0.77
N GLY A 351 -9.27 -11.14 1.62
CA GLY A 351 -9.15 -11.25 3.08
C GLY A 351 -10.22 -12.11 3.77
N THR A 352 -11.30 -12.53 3.08
CA THR A 352 -12.39 -13.33 3.68
C THR A 352 -12.81 -14.56 2.87
N LYS A 353 -12.64 -14.53 1.55
CA LYS A 353 -13.17 -15.55 0.63
C LYS A 353 -12.03 -16.40 0.10
N ARG A 354 -11.94 -17.63 0.60
CA ARG A 354 -11.02 -18.67 0.09
C ARG A 354 -11.12 -18.87 -1.42
N SER A 355 -12.30 -18.67 -2.02
CA SER A 355 -12.50 -18.77 -3.47
C SER A 355 -11.70 -17.74 -4.29
N GLU A 356 -11.39 -16.57 -3.74
CA GLU A 356 -10.50 -15.59 -4.41
C GLU A 356 -9.05 -16.09 -4.45
N TYR A 357 -8.64 -16.88 -3.45
CA TYR A 357 -7.34 -17.51 -3.43
C TYR A 357 -7.29 -18.77 -4.31
N CYS A 358 -8.26 -19.66 -4.16
CA CYS A 358 -8.27 -20.97 -4.81
C CYS A 358 -8.82 -20.97 -6.24
N GLY A 359 -9.66 -20.00 -6.60
CA GLY A 359 -10.49 -20.07 -7.78
C GLY A 359 -11.73 -20.94 -7.52
N HIS A 360 -12.80 -20.71 -8.28
CA HIS A 360 -13.99 -21.55 -8.27
C HIS A 360 -14.68 -21.48 -9.63
N GLY A 361 -14.48 -22.53 -10.43
CA GLY A 361 -15.19 -22.80 -11.69
C GLY A 361 -15.54 -21.57 -12.52
N ASN A 362 -16.77 -21.54 -13.04
CA ASN A 362 -17.26 -20.53 -14.00
C ASN A 362 -17.42 -19.11 -13.44
N THR A 363 -17.26 -18.87 -12.13
CA THR A 363 -17.57 -17.55 -11.51
C THR A 363 -16.33 -16.72 -11.15
N THR A 364 -15.20 -17.38 -10.89
CA THR A 364 -13.88 -16.77 -10.68
C THR A 364 -12.82 -17.75 -11.22
N PRO A 365 -12.59 -17.76 -12.55
CA PRO A 365 -11.60 -18.66 -13.16
C PRO A 365 -10.15 -18.33 -12.77
N TYR A 366 -9.92 -17.20 -12.09
CA TYR A 366 -8.60 -16.63 -11.81
C TYR A 366 -8.34 -16.49 -10.30
N GLY A 367 -8.38 -17.60 -9.55
CA GLY A 367 -7.86 -17.59 -8.18
C GLY A 367 -6.38 -17.24 -8.15
N VAL A 368 -5.90 -16.59 -7.09
CA VAL A 368 -4.47 -16.25 -6.94
C VAL A 368 -3.57 -17.47 -7.14
N LEU A 369 -3.94 -18.62 -6.57
CA LEU A 369 -3.19 -19.86 -6.71
C LEU A 369 -3.16 -20.36 -8.15
N THR A 370 -4.31 -20.32 -8.83
CA THR A 370 -4.43 -20.73 -10.24
C THR A 370 -3.57 -19.85 -11.13
N LEU A 371 -3.62 -18.53 -10.93
CA LEU A 371 -2.81 -17.56 -11.68
C LEU A 371 -1.31 -17.77 -11.45
N LEU A 372 -0.88 -17.91 -10.20
CA LEU A 372 0.53 -18.18 -9.89
C LEU A 372 1.00 -19.45 -10.60
N ARG A 373 0.25 -20.55 -10.49
CA ARG A 373 0.60 -21.82 -11.13
C ARG A 373 0.57 -21.78 -12.67
N SER A 374 -0.41 -21.10 -13.27
CA SER A 374 -0.58 -21.08 -14.73
C SER A 374 0.56 -20.40 -15.49
N THR A 375 1.32 -19.54 -14.82
CA THR A 375 2.51 -18.89 -15.41
C THR A 375 3.81 -19.66 -15.19
N GLY A 376 3.73 -20.86 -14.59
CA GLY A 376 4.92 -21.63 -14.22
C GLY A 376 5.67 -21.09 -13.01
N SER A 377 5.03 -20.25 -12.18
CA SER A 377 5.61 -19.78 -10.92
C SER A 377 5.95 -20.96 -10.01
N SER A 378 7.22 -21.08 -9.64
CA SER A 378 7.71 -22.05 -8.65
C SER A 378 7.50 -21.59 -7.19
N ALA A 379 6.70 -20.54 -6.96
CA ALA A 379 6.45 -20.01 -5.64
C ALA A 379 5.77 -21.05 -4.74
N GLU A 380 6.30 -21.26 -3.53
CA GLU A 380 5.56 -22.02 -2.52
C GLU A 380 4.43 -21.14 -1.96
N THR A 381 3.18 -21.57 -2.14
CA THR A 381 2.00 -20.78 -1.78
C THR A 381 1.31 -21.34 -0.54
N PHE A 382 1.00 -20.49 0.43
CA PHE A 382 0.36 -20.90 1.69
C PHE A 382 -0.86 -20.04 2.01
N LEU A 383 -1.91 -20.66 2.55
CA LEU A 383 -3.11 -20.00 3.03
C LEU A 383 -3.38 -20.37 4.50
N TYR A 384 -3.63 -19.36 5.32
CA TYR A 384 -3.95 -19.48 6.74
C TYR A 384 -5.30 -18.82 7.05
N ASP A 385 -6.21 -19.57 7.67
CA ASP A 385 -7.51 -19.07 8.15
C ASP A 385 -7.40 -18.73 9.64
N PHE A 386 -7.39 -17.45 9.95
CA PHE A 386 -7.34 -16.93 11.31
C PHE A 386 -8.75 -16.99 11.86
N THR A 387 -8.98 -17.87 12.82
CA THR A 387 -10.33 -18.11 13.37
C THR A 387 -10.48 -17.59 14.80
N LYS A 388 -9.35 -17.33 15.48
CA LYS A 388 -9.33 -16.72 16.82
C LYS A 388 -9.00 -15.21 16.71
N GLY A 389 -9.42 -14.41 17.68
CA GLY A 389 -9.00 -13.00 17.81
C GLY A 389 -9.85 -11.95 17.07
N ILE A 390 -10.76 -12.33 16.18
CA ILE A 390 -11.74 -11.41 15.57
C ILE A 390 -13.15 -11.93 15.91
N PRO A 391 -13.83 -11.35 16.91
CA PRO A 391 -15.16 -11.79 17.29
C PRO A 391 -16.13 -11.59 16.12
N TRP A 392 -17.12 -12.49 15.99
CA TRP A 392 -18.19 -12.36 14.99
C TRP A 392 -18.97 -11.03 15.11
N PHE A 393 -18.89 -10.34 16.24
CA PHE A 393 -19.47 -9.01 16.49
C PHE A 393 -18.46 -7.86 16.58
N GLY A 394 -17.14 -8.11 16.51
CA GLY A 394 -16.10 -7.09 16.68
C GLY A 394 -15.65 -6.44 15.36
N LEU A 395 -15.09 -5.23 15.45
CA LEU A 395 -14.41 -4.52 14.36
C LEU A 395 -12.91 -4.87 14.26
N GLY A 396 -12.51 -6.04 14.75
CA GLY A 396 -11.11 -6.48 14.71
C GLY A 396 -10.65 -6.73 13.27
N HIS A 397 -10.01 -5.75 12.64
CA HIS A 397 -9.44 -5.85 11.29
C HIS A 397 -7.92 -5.54 11.26
N GLY A 398 -7.38 -5.04 12.38
CA GLY A 398 -5.96 -4.74 12.49
C GLY A 398 -5.11 -6.01 12.61
N VAL A 399 -3.83 -5.92 12.23
CA VAL A 399 -2.85 -7.01 12.40
C VAL A 399 -2.82 -7.53 13.84
N VAL A 400 -3.00 -6.65 14.83
CA VAL A 400 -3.08 -7.05 16.26
C VAL A 400 -4.14 -8.14 16.49
N SER A 401 -5.29 -8.07 15.84
CA SER A 401 -6.34 -9.09 15.96
C SER A 401 -5.90 -10.44 15.39
N PHE A 402 -5.09 -10.43 14.32
CA PHE A 402 -4.49 -11.65 13.75
C PHE A 402 -3.38 -12.20 14.64
N MET A 403 -2.57 -11.33 15.26
CA MET A 403 -1.53 -11.71 16.20
C MET A 403 -2.09 -12.40 17.45
N ASN A 404 -3.32 -12.08 17.85
CA ASN A 404 -4.00 -12.73 18.98
C ASN A 404 -4.36 -14.20 18.71
N ASP A 405 -4.40 -14.65 17.46
CA ASP A 405 -4.41 -16.08 17.12
C ASP A 405 -2.97 -16.61 17.09
N GLU A 406 -2.31 -16.61 18.26
CA GLU A 406 -0.86 -16.82 18.39
C GLU A 406 -0.34 -18.04 17.62
N ARG A 407 -1.07 -19.15 17.68
CA ARG A 407 -0.72 -20.39 16.96
C ARG A 407 -0.75 -20.18 15.45
N THR A 408 -1.86 -19.68 14.91
CA THR A 408 -2.01 -19.47 13.46
C THR A 408 -1.05 -18.39 12.96
N PHE A 409 -0.82 -17.35 13.76
CA PHE A 409 0.13 -16.29 13.45
C PHE A 409 1.57 -16.80 13.43
N SER A 410 1.98 -17.63 14.39
CA SER A 410 3.30 -18.27 14.38
C SER A 410 3.50 -19.15 13.14
N GLN A 411 2.49 -19.94 12.76
CA GLN A 411 2.57 -20.77 11.55
C GLN A 411 2.65 -19.93 10.28
N PHE A 412 1.91 -18.83 10.22
CA PHE A 412 1.99 -17.85 9.14
C PHE A 412 3.40 -17.25 9.03
N LEU A 413 4.01 -16.84 10.15
CA LEU A 413 5.38 -16.32 10.19
C LEU A 413 6.42 -17.40 9.83
N ASP A 414 6.28 -18.63 10.31
CA ASP A 414 7.15 -19.75 9.92
C ASP A 414 7.12 -19.96 8.40
N ALA A 415 5.92 -19.94 7.80
CA ALA A 415 5.77 -20.09 6.36
C ALA A 415 6.40 -18.93 5.59
N TRP A 416 6.26 -17.70 6.08
CA TRP A 416 6.82 -16.54 5.41
C TRP A 416 8.35 -16.44 5.57
N LEU A 417 8.86 -16.58 6.80
CA LEU A 417 10.22 -16.19 7.17
C LEU A 417 11.24 -17.33 7.08
N THR A 418 10.82 -18.60 7.18
CA THR A 418 11.75 -19.75 7.26
C THR A 418 11.70 -20.64 6.02
N ASN A 419 12.63 -21.59 5.88
CA ASN A 419 12.54 -22.67 4.88
C ASN A 419 11.87 -23.94 5.43
N LYS A 420 11.34 -23.90 6.66
CA LYS A 420 10.75 -25.09 7.26
C LYS A 420 9.59 -25.58 6.40
N PRO A 421 9.41 -26.90 6.23
CA PRO A 421 8.17 -27.46 5.71
C PRO A 421 7.06 -27.05 6.67
N VAL A 422 6.12 -26.22 6.21
CA VAL A 422 5.01 -25.78 7.05
C VAL A 422 3.74 -26.47 6.58
N ARG A 423 2.99 -27.03 7.52
CA ARG A 423 1.64 -27.54 7.27
C ARG A 423 0.70 -26.35 7.13
N GLY A 424 0.68 -25.73 5.95
CA GLY A 424 -0.37 -24.81 5.54
C GLY A 424 -1.58 -25.58 5.01
N ASN A 425 -2.77 -24.95 5.03
CA ASN A 425 -3.92 -25.46 4.29
C ASN A 425 -3.73 -25.15 2.80
N THR A 426 -2.84 -25.89 2.13
CA THR A 426 -2.55 -25.73 0.70
C THR A 426 -3.60 -26.37 -0.20
N THR A 427 -4.56 -27.10 0.37
CA THR A 427 -5.57 -27.85 -0.39
C THR A 427 -6.69 -26.93 -0.85
N CYS A 428 -6.50 -26.22 -1.96
CA CYS A 428 -7.64 -25.76 -2.71
C CYS A 428 -8.40 -27.00 -3.24
N PRO A 429 -9.69 -27.16 -2.90
CA PRO A 429 -10.47 -28.32 -3.30
C PRO A 429 -10.65 -28.39 -4.82
#